data_AF-A0A972GPT8-F1
#
_entry.id   AF-A0A972GPT8-F1
#
_cell.length_a   1.000
_cell.length_b   1.000
_cell.length_c   1.000
_cell.angle_alpha   90.00
_cell.angle_beta   90.00
_cell.angle_gamma   90.00
#
_symmetry.space_group_name_H-M   'P 1'
#
loop_
_entity.id
_entity.type
_entity.pdbx_description
1 polymer ?
#
loop_
_entity_poly.entity_id
_entity_poly.type
_entity_poly.pdbx_seq_one_letter_code
_entity_poly.pdbx_strand_id
1 'polypeptide(L)' 'MSQTKPISTVNEVVEACTLFWIGREIPRSTVDDMSNELRDHLYAAVQDGKSVTDVTGHDLQTFATE' A
#
# COMPACT_ATOMS: atom_id res chain seq x y z
N MET A 1 5.45 -22.31 -11.14
CA MET A 1 6.22 -21.21 -10.54
C MET A 1 5.39 -19.96 -10.72
N SER A 2 4.69 -19.52 -9.68
CA SER A 2 3.80 -18.35 -9.78
C SER A 2 4.66 -17.09 -9.80
N GLN A 3 4.74 -16.46 -10.96
CA GLN A 3 5.42 -15.18 -11.12
C GLN A 3 4.52 -14.11 -10.49
N THR A 4 4.82 -13.73 -9.24
CA THR A 4 4.25 -12.53 -8.62
C THR A 4 4.80 -11.34 -9.38
N LYS A 5 3.91 -10.66 -10.13
CA LYS A 5 4.23 -9.38 -10.77
C LYS A 5 4.75 -8.44 -9.69
N PRO A 6 5.90 -7.76 -9.87
CA PRO A 6 6.36 -6.78 -8.90
C PRO A 6 5.28 -5.68 -8.80
N ILE A 7 4.71 -5.52 -7.61
CA ILE A 7 3.84 -4.40 -7.28
C ILE A 7 4.71 -3.14 -7.44
N SER A 8 4.42 -2.34 -8.46
CA SER A 8 5.34 -1.30 -8.95
C SER A 8 4.71 0.08 -8.98
N THR A 9 3.41 0.18 -8.73
CA THR A 9 2.68 1.44 -8.75
C THR A 9 2.01 1.74 -7.42
N VAL A 10 1.79 3.03 -7.14
CA VAL A 10 1.03 3.50 -5.99
C VAL A 10 -0.31 2.78 -5.88
N ASN A 11 -1.04 2.63 -6.99
CA ASN A 11 -2.35 1.99 -7.01
C ASN A 11 -2.28 0.50 -6.64
N GLU A 12 -1.30 -0.24 -7.17
CA GLU A 12 -1.12 -1.66 -6.84
C GLU A 12 -0.77 -1.86 -5.35
N VAL A 13 0.02 -0.96 -4.76
CA VAL A 13 0.31 -1.00 -3.30
C VAL A 13 -0.93 -0.70 -2.48
N VAL A 14 -1.64 0.39 -2.80
CA VAL A 14 -2.85 0.79 -2.05
C VAL A 14 -3.90 -0.32 -2.12
N GLU A 15 -4.08 -0.95 -3.28
CA GLU A 15 -4.98 -2.10 -3.44
C GLU A 15 -4.55 -3.29 -2.57
N ALA A 16 -3.26 -3.64 -2.55
CA ALA A 16 -2.75 -4.73 -1.72
C ALA A 16 -2.96 -4.47 -0.22
N CYS A 17 -2.65 -3.27 0.27
CA CYS A 17 -2.89 -2.87 1.66
C CYS A 17 -4.40 -2.87 2.00
N THR A 18 -5.24 -2.37 1.09
CA THR A 18 -6.70 -2.37 1.24
C THR A 18 -7.24 -3.78 1.41
N LEU A 19 -6.82 -4.71 0.55
CA LEU A 19 -7.22 -6.12 0.64
C LEU A 19 -6.74 -6.78 1.93
N PHE A 20 -5.52 -6.45 2.37
CA PHE A 20 -4.98 -6.94 3.64
C PHE A 20 -5.82 -6.47 4.83
N TRP A 21 -6.13 -5.17 4.93
CA TRP A 21 -6.93 -4.62 6.01
C TRP A 21 -8.37 -5.15 6.04
N ILE A 22 -8.99 -5.32 4.87
CA ILE A 22 -10.31 -5.98 4.76
C ILE A 22 -10.22 -7.43 5.26
N GLY A 23 -9.16 -8.17 4.90
CA GLY A 23 -8.92 -9.53 5.39
C GLY A 23 -8.70 -9.62 6.89
N ARG A 24 -8.32 -8.51 7.54
CA ARG A 24 -8.20 -8.37 9.01
C ARG A 24 -9.46 -7.82 9.68
N GLU A 25 -10.57 -7.75 8.94
CA GLU A 25 -11.87 -7.28 9.44
C GLU A 25 -11.85 -5.84 9.97
N ILE A 26 -10.93 -5.00 9.47
CA ILE A 26 -10.94 -3.56 9.76
C ILE A 26 -12.22 -2.94 9.17
N PRO A 27 -12.94 -2.07 9.90
CA PRO A 27 -14.17 -1.45 9.41
C PRO A 27 -13.97 -0.75 8.06
N ARG A 28 -14.94 -0.89 7.15
CA ARG A 28 -14.80 -0.38 5.78
C ARG A 28 -14.50 1.11 5.70
N SER A 29 -15.16 1.93 6.53
CA SER A 29 -14.90 3.37 6.59
C SER A 29 -13.45 3.66 6.98
N THR A 30 -12.92 2.93 7.96
CA THR A 30 -11.52 3.05 8.40
C THR A 30 -10.56 2.62 7.30
N VAL A 31 -10.87 1.53 6.57
CA VAL A 31 -10.06 1.10 5.41
C VAL A 31 -10.05 2.17 4.32
N ASP A 32 -11.20 2.78 4.03
CA ASP A 32 -11.30 3.81 3.00
C ASP A 32 -10.43 5.03 3.38
N ASP A 33 -10.50 5.49 4.64
CA ASP A 33 -9.66 6.57 5.17
C ASP A 33 -8.15 6.23 5.08
N MET A 34 -7.74 5.07 5.59
CA MET A 34 -6.35 4.61 5.55
C MET A 34 -5.83 4.47 4.11
N SER A 35 -6.66 4.00 3.18
CA SER A 35 -6.30 3.84 1.77
C SER A 35 -6.09 5.19 1.07
N ASN A 36 -6.85 6.22 1.46
CA ASN A 36 -6.72 7.56 0.93
C ASN A 36 -5.44 8.23 1.45
N GLU A 37 -5.19 8.16 2.76
CA GLU A 37 -3.96 8.69 3.36
C GLU A 37 -2.71 8.01 2.77
N LEU A 38 -2.73 6.68 2.64
CA LEU A 38 -1.62 5.95 2.03
C LEU A 38 -1.38 6.37 0.58
N ARG A 39 -2.46 6.53 -0.20
CA ARG A 39 -2.36 6.95 -1.60
C ARG A 39 -1.71 8.33 -1.71
N ASP A 40 -2.14 9.28 -0.91
CA ASP A 40 -1.61 10.65 -0.91
C ASP A 40 -0.14 10.65 -0.49
N HIS A 41 0.22 9.89 0.54
CA HIS A 41 1.60 9.77 1.00
C HIS A 41 2.53 9.19 -0.07
N LEU A 42 2.10 8.12 -0.74
CA LEU A 42 2.89 7.48 -1.80
C LEU A 42 3.04 8.37 -3.03
N TYR A 43 1.98 9.09 -3.43
CA TYR A 43 2.10 10.06 -4.52
C TYR A 43 3.05 11.19 -4.17
N ALA A 44 2.98 11.75 -2.96
CA ALA A 44 3.91 12.78 -2.50
C ALA A 44 5.37 12.28 -2.54
N ALA A 45 5.63 11.06 -2.05
CA ALA A 45 6.97 10.47 -2.10
C ALA A 45 7.49 10.30 -3.54
N VAL A 46 6.63 9.87 -4.46
CA VAL A 46 7.00 9.75 -5.88
C VAL A 46 7.27 11.13 -6.51
N GLN A 47 6.49 12.16 -6.17
CA GLN A 47 6.77 13.53 -6.62
C GLN A 47 8.11 14.06 -6.07
N ASP A 48 8.49 13.64 -4.87
CA ASP A 48 9.80 13.92 -4.26
C ASP A 48 10.94 13.06 -4.82
N GLY A 49 10.67 12.23 -5.83
CA GLY A 49 11.67 11.39 -6.50
C GLY A 49 12.02 10.09 -5.77
N LYS A 50 11.27 9.71 -4.73
CA LYS A 50 11.42 8.42 -4.07
C LYS A 50 10.69 7.32 -4.83
N SER A 51 11.20 6.09 -4.73
CA SER A 51 10.45 4.94 -5.21
C SER A 51 9.37 4.54 -4.19
N VAL A 52 8.33 3.85 -4.66
CA VAL A 52 7.29 3.27 -3.80
C VAL A 52 7.92 2.32 -2.76
N THR A 53 8.90 1.53 -3.18
CA THR A 53 9.65 0.61 -2.31
C THR A 53 10.48 1.31 -1.23
N ASP A 54 10.92 2.56 -1.44
CA ASP A 54 11.63 3.32 -0.39
C ASP A 54 10.70 3.70 0.76
N VAL A 55 9.39 3.80 0.48
CA VAL A 55 8.36 4.13 1.49
C VAL A 55 7.86 2.87 2.17
N THR A 56 7.55 1.84 1.39
CA THR A 56 6.88 0.64 1.90
C THR A 56 7.83 -0.46 2.37
N GLY A 57 9.12 -0.34 2.03
CA GLY A 57 10.04 -1.46 2.10
C GLY A 57 9.65 -2.59 1.14
N HIS A 58 10.30 -3.74 1.30
CA HIS A 58 10.09 -4.94 0.46
C HIS A 58 8.96 -5.85 0.94
N ASP A 59 8.47 -5.65 2.17
CA ASP A 59 7.41 -6.47 2.78
C ASP A 59 6.17 -5.61 3.05
N LEU A 60 5.22 -5.68 2.10
CA LEU A 60 3.96 -4.94 2.19
C LEU A 60 3.06 -5.42 3.34
N GLN A 61 3.16 -6.67 3.78
CA GLN A 61 2.35 -7.14 4.91
C GLN A 61 2.86 -6.53 6.20
N THR A 62 4.18 -6.53 6.41
CA THR A 62 4.80 -5.85 7.54
C THR A 62 4.45 -4.37 7.53
N PHE A 63 4.62 -3.70 6.39
CA PHE A 63 4.23 -2.30 6.24
C PHE A 63 2.75 -2.04 6.58
N ALA A 64 1.83 -2.89 6.13
CA ALA A 64 0.40 -2.71 6.37
C ALA A 64 -0.04 -3.00 7.83
N THR A 65 0.87 -3.44 8.70
CA THR A 65 0.59 -3.73 10.12
C THR A 65 1.12 -2.70 11.10
N GLU A 66 2.04 -1.83 10.66
CA GLU A 66 2.62 -0.73 11.46
C GLU A 66 1.68 0.49 11.50
#